data_AF-A0A7V2CY46-F1
#
_entry.id   AF-A0A7V2CY46-F1
#
_cell.length_a   1.000
_cell.length_b   1.000
_cell.length_c   1.000
_cell.angle_alpha   90.00
_cell.angle_beta   90.00
_cell.angle_gamma   90.00
#
_symmetry.space_group_name_H-M   'P 1'
#
loop_
_entity.id
_entity.type
_entity.pdbx_description
1 polymer ?
#
loop_
_entity_poly.entity_id
_entity_poly.type
_entity_poly.pdbx_seq_one_letter_code
_entity_poly.pdbx_strand_id
1 'polypeptide(L)'
;MVRLFLAPATGAAKRFEPPATPGVRARGWKWAVRLLALIALAGAAQAADPVPEGWGWMPFPKFERAQVSLPIAGSERTVLAAVRVTEGGIKAVARTEFDRLGLSAEAFAAQIAPRADHWLEATEPELRRDARKVVQAAVLRSESPLFPSVVLAAGFAKKCEPWCGKRLLVAIPDAHTLYIFPALAGRPESYGIEIAALYRNSPRPISPELFEIGEGKPIRAVGSFETE
;
A
#
# COMPACT_ATOMS: atom_id res chain seq x y z
N MET A 1 -17.65 11.05 -73.05
CA MET A 1 -17.37 9.80 -73.81
C MET A 1 -18.03 8.66 -73.02
N VAL A 2 -19.26 8.24 -73.32
CA VAL A 2 -19.67 7.33 -74.43
C VAL A 2 -18.82 6.05 -74.37
N ARG A 3 -19.31 4.85 -74.02
CA ARG A 3 -20.29 4.05 -74.79
C ARG A 3 -20.85 2.85 -73.98
N LEU A 4 -22.15 2.60 -74.13
CA LEU A 4 -22.88 1.35 -73.84
C LEU A 4 -22.48 0.20 -74.79
N PHE A 5 -22.63 -1.05 -74.32
CA PHE A 5 -23.03 -2.28 -75.06
C PHE A 5 -23.61 -3.29 -74.02
N LEU A 6 -24.91 -3.62 -73.94
CA LEU A 6 -25.81 -4.50 -74.74
C LEU A 6 -25.47 -6.01 -74.75
N ALA A 7 -26.21 -6.79 -73.92
CA ALA A 7 -27.00 -8.05 -74.13
C ALA A 7 -26.44 -9.24 -74.99
N PRO A 8 -26.94 -10.52 -74.92
CA PRO A 8 -28.28 -10.97 -74.51
C PRO A 8 -28.40 -12.31 -73.72
N ALA A 9 -29.66 -12.70 -73.50
CA ALA A 9 -30.18 -13.85 -72.74
C ALA A 9 -30.33 -15.15 -73.54
N THR A 10 -30.28 -16.30 -72.85
CA THR A 10 -30.95 -17.62 -73.11
C THR A 10 -30.32 -18.62 -72.12
N GLY A 11 -30.98 -19.58 -71.47
CA GLY A 11 -32.35 -20.07 -71.43
C GLY A 11 -32.39 -21.30 -70.50
N ALA A 12 -33.52 -22.00 -70.51
CA ALA A 12 -33.78 -23.32 -69.94
C ALA A 12 -34.02 -23.44 -68.42
N ALA A 13 -35.31 -23.43 -68.07
CA ALA A 13 -35.84 -23.98 -66.84
C ALA A 13 -35.60 -25.51 -66.78
N LYS A 14 -35.05 -25.99 -65.67
CA LYS A 14 -35.16 -27.39 -65.24
C LYS A 14 -35.95 -27.43 -63.92
N ARG A 15 -37.15 -28.02 -63.98
CA ARG A 15 -37.81 -28.59 -62.80
C ARG A 15 -36.98 -29.79 -62.34
N PHE A 16 -36.55 -29.82 -61.09
CA PHE A 16 -36.34 -31.11 -60.41
C PHE A 16 -36.43 -30.96 -58.89
N GLU A 17 -37.42 -31.70 -58.37
CA GLU A 17 -37.65 -32.29 -57.05
C GLU A 17 -37.08 -31.67 -55.76
N PRO A 18 -37.92 -31.50 -54.71
CA PRO A 18 -37.45 -31.10 -53.39
C PRO A 18 -36.72 -32.26 -52.70
N PRO A 19 -35.48 -32.08 -52.22
CA PRO A 19 -34.86 -33.03 -51.32
C PRO A 19 -35.55 -33.02 -49.95
N ALA A 20 -35.77 -34.23 -49.44
CA ALA A 20 -36.48 -34.56 -48.22
C ALA A 20 -36.02 -33.77 -46.98
N THR A 21 -36.99 -33.39 -46.16
CA THR A 21 -36.83 -32.80 -44.83
C THR A 21 -35.98 -33.71 -43.92
N PRO A 22 -34.79 -33.30 -43.47
CA PRO A 22 -34.10 -34.01 -42.40
C PRO A 22 -34.73 -33.63 -41.06
N GLY A 23 -35.18 -34.65 -40.33
CA GLY A 23 -35.83 -34.54 -39.04
C GLY A 23 -35.01 -33.75 -38.01
N VAL A 24 -35.68 -32.79 -37.38
CA VAL A 24 -35.18 -32.06 -36.21
C VAL A 24 -35.06 -33.05 -35.05
N ARG A 25 -33.88 -33.66 -34.91
CA ARG A 25 -33.48 -34.37 -33.69
C ARG A 25 -33.31 -33.35 -32.58
N ALA A 26 -34.19 -33.42 -31.58
CA ALA A 26 -34.07 -32.77 -30.28
C ALA A 26 -32.67 -33.01 -29.70
N ARG A 27 -31.79 -32.01 -29.76
CA ARG A 27 -30.45 -32.08 -29.17
C ARG A 27 -29.93 -30.68 -28.81
N GLY A 28 -30.70 -29.95 -28.00
CA GLY A 28 -30.36 -28.58 -27.58
C GLY A 28 -30.35 -28.31 -26.08
N TRP A 29 -30.81 -29.21 -25.21
CA TRP A 29 -31.02 -28.88 -23.78
C TRP A 29 -29.72 -28.88 -22.95
N LYS A 30 -28.68 -29.61 -23.34
CA LYS A 30 -27.49 -29.79 -22.47
C LYS A 30 -26.60 -28.54 -22.31
N TRP A 31 -26.81 -27.48 -23.10
CA TRP A 31 -26.04 -26.25 -23.00
C TRP A 31 -26.65 -25.24 -22.01
N ALA A 32 -27.96 -25.28 -21.78
CA ALA A 32 -28.64 -24.37 -20.85
C ALA A 32 -28.31 -24.65 -19.37
N VAL A 33 -28.01 -25.91 -19.02
CA VAL A 33 -27.69 -26.30 -17.64
C VAL A 33 -26.22 -26.03 -17.27
N ARG A 34 -25.30 -25.92 -18.25
CA ARG A 34 -23.90 -25.54 -17.98
C ARG A 34 -23.68 -24.03 -17.87
N LEU A 35 -24.56 -23.21 -18.45
CA LEU A 35 -24.47 -21.75 -18.34
C LEU A 35 -25.02 -21.23 -16.99
N LEU A 36 -25.96 -21.95 -16.35
CA LEU A 36 -26.48 -21.62 -15.02
C LEU A 36 -25.57 -22.08 -13.86
N ALA A 37 -24.65 -23.01 -14.08
CA ALA A 37 -23.67 -23.44 -13.07
C ALA A 37 -22.40 -22.56 -13.01
N LEU A 38 -22.22 -21.63 -13.96
CA LEU A 38 -21.08 -20.69 -14.00
C LEU A 38 -21.38 -19.33 -13.36
N ILE A 39 -22.65 -19.06 -12.99
CA ILE A 39 -23.06 -17.79 -12.35
C ILE A 39 -23.10 -17.92 -10.81
N ALA A 40 -23.06 -19.14 -10.25
CA ALA A 40 -23.15 -19.38 -8.80
C ALA A 40 -21.79 -19.37 -8.06
N LEU A 41 -20.70 -18.91 -8.69
CA LEU A 41 -19.43 -18.60 -8.03
C LEU A 41 -19.05 -17.11 -8.13
N ALA A 42 -20.04 -16.24 -8.33
CA ALA A 42 -19.93 -14.89 -7.82
C ALA A 42 -20.02 -14.98 -6.29
N GLY A 43 -18.93 -15.40 -5.65
CA GLY A 43 -18.77 -15.30 -4.21
C GLY A 43 -19.10 -13.87 -3.85
N ALA A 44 -20.20 -13.68 -3.12
CA ALA A 44 -20.44 -12.43 -2.44
C ALA A 44 -19.18 -12.17 -1.64
N ALA A 45 -18.36 -11.21 -2.08
CA ALA A 45 -17.35 -10.62 -1.25
C ALA A 45 -18.14 -10.02 -0.10
N GLN A 46 -18.30 -10.81 0.97
CA GLN A 46 -18.85 -10.33 2.22
C GLN A 46 -17.96 -9.12 2.53
N ALA A 47 -18.56 -7.92 2.50
CA ALA A 47 -17.82 -6.70 2.80
C ALA A 47 -17.21 -6.93 4.18
N ALA A 48 -15.88 -7.08 4.23
CA ALA A 48 -15.19 -7.31 5.48
C ALA A 48 -15.55 -6.17 6.43
N ASP A 49 -15.74 -6.50 7.71
CA ASP A 49 -16.06 -5.49 8.70
C ASP A 49 -15.00 -4.38 8.68
N PRO A 50 -15.42 -3.11 8.80
CA PRO A 50 -14.47 -2.00 8.79
C PRO A 50 -13.48 -2.16 9.93
N VAL A 51 -12.21 -1.91 9.65
CA VAL A 51 -11.17 -1.92 10.69
C VAL A 51 -11.55 -0.93 11.81
N PRO A 52 -11.55 -1.35 13.10
CA PRO A 52 -11.96 -0.49 14.20
C PRO A 52 -11.16 0.82 14.28
N GLU A 53 -11.76 1.84 14.89
CA GLU A 53 -11.03 3.06 15.24
C GLU A 53 -9.87 2.77 16.21
N GLY A 54 -8.82 3.59 16.14
CA GLY A 54 -7.61 3.41 16.95
C GLY A 54 -6.71 2.24 16.52
N TRP A 55 -7.06 1.48 15.49
CA TRP A 55 -6.18 0.50 14.87
C TRP A 55 -5.32 1.13 13.78
N GLY A 56 -4.11 0.62 13.61
CA GLY A 56 -3.12 1.12 12.68
C GLY A 56 -2.23 0.03 12.07
N TRP A 57 -1.53 0.41 11.00
CA TRP A 57 -0.48 -0.34 10.35
C TRP A 57 0.76 0.55 10.26
N MET A 58 1.85 0.17 10.90
CA MET A 58 3.01 1.06 11.07
C MET A 58 4.32 0.29 11.25
N PRO A 59 5.48 0.94 11.03
CA PRO A 59 6.76 0.47 11.57
C PRO A 59 6.66 0.27 13.08
N PHE A 60 7.11 -0.89 13.55
CA PHE A 60 6.96 -1.30 14.93
C PHE A 60 8.20 -2.10 15.38
N PRO A 61 8.63 -1.99 16.66
CA PRO A 61 9.82 -2.68 17.12
C PRO A 61 9.63 -4.19 17.09
N LYS A 62 10.59 -4.91 16.49
CA LYS A 62 10.54 -6.37 16.38
C LYS A 62 10.62 -7.07 17.74
N PHE A 63 11.27 -6.46 18.73
CA PHE A 63 11.39 -7.03 20.09
C PHE A 63 10.04 -7.11 20.82
N GLU A 64 9.03 -6.35 20.40
CA GLU A 64 7.65 -6.43 20.91
C GLU A 64 6.88 -7.67 20.37
N ARG A 65 7.48 -8.41 19.42
CA ARG A 65 6.98 -9.69 18.89
C ARG A 65 5.53 -9.63 18.40
N ALA A 66 5.21 -8.63 17.57
CA ALA A 66 3.90 -8.49 16.96
C ALA A 66 3.51 -9.74 16.16
N GLN A 67 2.36 -10.34 16.52
CA GLN A 67 1.88 -11.60 15.93
C GLN A 67 1.32 -11.45 14.51
N VAL A 68 0.94 -10.22 14.15
CA VAL A 68 0.48 -9.85 12.81
C VAL A 68 1.43 -8.79 12.29
N SER A 69 2.43 -9.24 11.53
CA SER A 69 3.48 -8.38 11.02
C SER A 69 3.99 -8.85 9.66
N LEU A 70 4.58 -7.93 8.90
CA LEU A 70 5.32 -8.17 7.67
C LEU A 70 6.77 -7.66 7.84
N PRO A 71 7.76 -8.38 7.29
CA PRO A 71 9.14 -7.92 7.34
C PRO A 71 9.33 -6.66 6.49
N ILE A 72 10.21 -5.76 6.95
CA ILE A 72 10.73 -4.66 6.12
C ILE A 72 12.03 -5.15 5.49
N ALA A 73 12.19 -4.98 4.18
CA ALA A 73 13.40 -5.41 3.49
C ALA A 73 14.65 -4.74 4.09
N GLY A 74 15.67 -5.52 4.40
CA GLY A 74 16.92 -5.05 5.01
C GLY A 74 16.84 -4.69 6.49
N SER A 75 15.64 -4.74 7.11
CA SER A 75 15.48 -4.41 8.52
C SER A 75 15.75 -5.62 9.40
N GLU A 76 16.51 -5.41 10.47
CA GLU A 76 16.78 -6.40 11.50
C GLU A 76 15.90 -6.20 12.73
N ARG A 77 15.49 -4.94 12.99
CA ARG A 77 14.91 -4.51 14.26
C ARG A 77 13.49 -3.97 14.15
N THR A 78 12.98 -3.78 12.96
CA THR A 78 11.67 -3.19 12.72
C THR A 78 10.85 -4.05 11.76
N VAL A 79 9.56 -4.14 12.03
CA VAL A 79 8.59 -4.81 11.16
C VAL A 79 7.46 -3.85 10.87
N LEU A 80 6.68 -4.11 9.83
CA LEU A 80 5.35 -3.50 9.72
C LEU A 80 4.40 -4.34 10.55
N ALA A 81 3.63 -3.74 11.44
CA ALA A 81 2.74 -4.48 12.32
C ALA A 81 1.34 -3.86 12.40
N ALA A 82 0.35 -4.72 12.64
CA ALA A 82 -0.98 -4.31 13.05
C ALA A 82 -0.93 -3.93 14.53
N VAL A 83 -1.38 -2.73 14.83
CA VAL A 83 -1.37 -2.17 16.18
C VAL A 83 -2.71 -1.58 16.55
N ARG A 84 -2.94 -1.37 17.84
CA ARG A 84 -4.09 -0.61 18.35
C ARG A 84 -3.67 0.33 19.48
N VAL A 85 -4.37 1.45 19.55
CA VAL A 85 -4.27 2.41 20.66
C VAL A 85 -5.05 1.87 21.86
N THR A 86 -4.46 1.98 23.03
CA THR A 86 -4.97 1.57 24.34
C THR A 86 -4.66 2.68 25.34
N GLU A 87 -5.23 2.62 26.55
CA GLU A 87 -4.90 3.58 27.62
C GLU A 87 -3.41 3.64 27.93
N GLY A 88 -2.72 2.49 27.86
CA GLY A 88 -1.27 2.38 28.05
C GLY A 88 -0.44 2.75 26.82
N GLY A 89 -1.09 3.08 25.70
CA GLY A 89 -0.42 3.37 24.43
C GLY A 89 -0.70 2.41 23.31
N ILE A 90 0.28 2.28 22.41
CA ILE A 90 0.20 1.38 21.27
C ILE A 90 0.55 -0.03 21.74
N LYS A 91 -0.26 -1.01 21.32
CA LYS A 91 0.07 -2.42 21.46
C LYS A 91 -0.11 -3.13 20.14
N ALA A 92 0.72 -4.16 19.90
CA ALA A 92 0.48 -5.09 18.81
C ALA A 92 -0.88 -5.77 18.96
N VAL A 93 -1.60 -5.90 17.85
CA VAL A 93 -2.86 -6.62 17.82
C VAL A 93 -2.59 -8.11 18.02
N ALA A 94 -3.39 -8.76 18.89
CA ALA A 94 -3.32 -10.20 19.08
C ALA A 94 -3.85 -10.94 17.85
N ARG A 95 -3.24 -12.08 17.49
CA ARG A 95 -3.65 -12.85 16.31
C ARG A 95 -5.14 -13.22 16.33
N THR A 96 -5.64 -13.64 17.49
CA THR A 96 -7.05 -14.00 17.69
C THR A 96 -8.02 -12.83 17.54
N GLU A 97 -7.56 -11.61 17.82
CA GLU A 97 -8.35 -10.38 17.63
C GLU A 97 -8.37 -10.00 16.15
N PHE A 98 -7.22 -10.10 15.48
CA PHE A 98 -7.08 -9.82 14.05
C PHE A 98 -7.88 -10.81 13.18
N ASP A 99 -7.82 -12.10 13.48
CA ASP A 99 -8.50 -13.15 12.70
C ASP A 99 -10.03 -12.95 12.68
N ARG A 100 -10.61 -12.29 13.70
CA ARG A 100 -12.04 -11.96 13.73
C ARG A 100 -12.45 -10.94 12.66
N LEU A 101 -11.51 -10.15 12.15
CA LEU A 101 -11.78 -9.23 11.03
C LEU A 101 -11.99 -9.97 9.71
N GLY A 102 -11.55 -11.23 9.60
CA GLY A 102 -11.59 -11.98 8.35
C GLY A 102 -10.71 -11.37 7.24
N LEU A 103 -9.72 -10.56 7.60
CA LEU A 103 -8.82 -9.86 6.68
C LEU A 103 -7.46 -10.55 6.61
N SER A 104 -6.81 -10.48 5.43
CA SER A 104 -5.36 -10.69 5.35
C SER A 104 -4.60 -9.45 5.84
N ALA A 105 -3.30 -9.58 6.12
CA ALA A 105 -2.46 -8.44 6.52
C ALA A 105 -2.41 -7.36 5.43
N GLU A 106 -2.38 -7.77 4.16
CA GLU A 106 -2.37 -6.88 2.99
C GLU A 106 -3.71 -6.16 2.84
N ALA A 107 -4.84 -6.88 2.99
CA ALA A 107 -6.17 -6.28 2.93
C ALA A 107 -6.38 -5.29 4.08
N PHE A 108 -5.91 -5.62 5.28
CA PHE A 108 -5.92 -4.73 6.44
C PHE A 108 -5.08 -3.47 6.19
N ALA A 109 -3.85 -3.62 5.71
CA ALA A 109 -2.97 -2.50 5.39
C ALA A 109 -3.60 -1.56 4.34
N ALA A 110 -4.23 -2.14 3.31
CA ALA A 110 -4.95 -1.37 2.28
C ALA A 110 -6.14 -0.59 2.86
N GLN A 111 -6.90 -1.16 3.80
CA GLN A 111 -8.02 -0.46 4.45
C GLN A 111 -7.57 0.70 5.36
N ILE A 112 -6.41 0.58 6.01
CA ILE A 112 -5.90 1.63 6.93
C ILE A 112 -5.12 2.72 6.21
N ALA A 113 -4.52 2.45 5.04
CA ALA A 113 -3.68 3.41 4.33
C ALA A 113 -4.26 4.85 4.24
N PRO A 114 -5.56 5.05 3.95
CA PRO A 114 -6.14 6.40 3.91
C PRO A 114 -6.07 7.17 5.24
N ARG A 115 -6.03 6.48 6.40
CA ARG A 115 -5.88 7.13 7.72
C ARG A 115 -4.48 7.73 7.88
N ALA A 116 -3.47 7.07 7.33
CA ALA A 116 -2.10 7.57 7.35
C ALA A 116 -1.95 8.85 6.51
N ASP A 117 -2.64 8.93 5.37
CA ASP A 117 -2.69 10.16 4.56
C ASP A 117 -3.31 11.32 5.35
N HIS A 118 -4.40 11.08 6.10
CA HIS A 118 -5.03 12.12 6.93
C HIS A 118 -4.08 12.68 8.01
N TRP A 119 -3.35 11.82 8.75
CA TRP A 119 -2.37 12.30 9.74
C TRP A 119 -1.18 13.01 9.08
N LEU A 120 -0.75 12.53 7.91
CA LEU A 120 0.29 13.17 7.14
C LEU A 120 -0.13 14.59 6.76
N GLU A 121 -1.33 14.79 6.23
CA GLU A 121 -1.86 16.09 5.80
C GLU A 121 -1.85 17.12 6.94
N ALA A 122 -2.24 16.72 8.14
CA ALA A 122 -2.30 17.58 9.33
C ALA A 122 -0.93 18.00 9.88
N THR A 123 0.18 17.44 9.37
CA THR A 123 1.52 17.69 9.92
C THR A 123 2.31 18.73 9.11
N GLU A 124 2.92 19.69 9.79
CA GLU A 124 3.82 20.69 9.20
C GLU A 124 5.30 20.34 9.46
N PRO A 125 6.19 20.52 8.48
CA PRO A 125 7.61 20.23 8.65
C PRO A 125 8.39 21.36 9.32
N GLU A 126 9.19 21.02 10.33
CA GLU A 126 10.30 21.86 10.79
C GLU A 126 11.52 21.62 9.88
N LEU A 127 11.85 22.60 9.04
CA LEU A 127 12.95 22.48 8.08
C LEU A 127 14.28 22.94 8.69
N ARG A 128 15.21 22.00 8.89
CA ARG A 128 16.58 22.26 9.33
C ARG A 128 17.48 22.51 8.14
N ARG A 129 18.19 23.64 8.15
CA ARG A 129 19.02 24.11 7.04
C ARG A 129 20.45 24.40 7.50
N ASP A 130 21.40 24.25 6.59
CA ASP A 130 22.79 24.65 6.83
C ASP A 130 23.01 26.17 6.68
N ALA A 131 24.26 26.60 6.86
CA ALA A 131 24.66 28.00 6.71
C ALA A 131 24.40 28.57 5.30
N ARG A 132 24.30 27.71 4.27
CA ARG A 132 24.00 28.08 2.88
C ARG A 132 22.50 28.00 2.58
N LYS A 133 21.65 27.82 3.60
CA LYS A 133 20.19 27.68 3.50
C LYS A 133 19.72 26.43 2.74
N VAL A 134 20.58 25.43 2.56
CA VAL A 134 20.20 24.14 1.97
C VAL A 134 19.51 23.29 3.03
N VAL A 135 18.39 22.66 2.68
CA VAL A 135 17.66 21.75 3.57
C VAL A 135 18.52 20.50 3.84
N GLN A 136 18.82 20.27 5.11
CA GLN A 136 19.57 19.11 5.58
C GLN A 136 18.62 18.02 6.10
N ALA A 137 17.52 18.42 6.74
CA ALA A 137 16.46 17.53 7.21
C ALA A 137 15.14 18.30 7.32
N ALA A 138 14.01 17.59 7.22
CA ALA A 138 12.75 18.01 7.81
C ALA A 138 12.45 17.12 9.02
N VAL A 139 11.93 17.73 10.07
CA VAL A 139 11.44 17.02 11.24
C VAL A 139 9.93 17.17 11.29
N LEU A 140 9.22 16.04 11.28
CA LEU A 140 7.78 16.01 11.47
C LEU A 140 7.46 15.54 12.89
N ARG A 141 6.45 16.14 13.52
CA ARG A 141 6.00 15.75 14.85
C ARG A 141 4.48 15.67 14.92
N SER A 142 3.99 14.76 15.76
CA SER A 142 2.57 14.62 16.04
C SER A 142 2.34 13.99 17.41
N GLU A 143 1.29 14.41 18.09
CA GLU A 143 0.80 13.78 19.32
C GLU A 143 0.10 12.44 19.06
N SER A 144 -0.23 12.15 17.80
CA SER A 144 -0.85 10.86 17.45
C SER A 144 0.13 9.72 17.72
N PRO A 145 -0.23 8.71 18.52
CA PRO A 145 0.63 7.56 18.72
C PRO A 145 0.81 6.75 17.42
N LEU A 146 -0.17 6.78 16.52
CA LEU A 146 -0.09 6.08 15.23
C LEU A 146 0.72 6.86 14.19
N PHE A 147 1.36 7.96 14.56
CA PHE A 147 2.07 8.84 13.63
C PHE A 147 3.13 8.14 12.77
N PRO A 148 3.90 7.15 13.22
CA PRO A 148 4.86 6.48 12.33
C PRO A 148 4.21 5.75 11.15
N SER A 149 2.90 5.50 11.15
CA SER A 149 2.18 4.98 9.97
C SER A 149 2.23 5.93 8.77
N VAL A 150 2.44 7.25 8.97
CA VAL A 150 2.46 8.23 7.86
C VAL A 150 3.54 7.94 6.83
N VAL A 151 4.61 7.21 7.21
CA VAL A 151 5.66 6.81 6.25
C VAL A 151 5.18 5.79 5.20
N LEU A 152 4.01 5.18 5.45
CA LEU A 152 3.35 4.23 4.56
C LEU A 152 2.24 4.90 3.73
N ALA A 153 1.95 6.16 3.99
CA ALA A 153 0.93 6.93 3.28
C ALA A 153 1.32 7.10 1.81
N ALA A 154 0.37 6.96 0.89
CA ALA A 154 0.65 7.07 -0.54
C ALA A 154 1.16 8.48 -0.90
N GLY A 155 0.66 9.50 -0.18
CA GLY A 155 1.09 10.89 -0.33
C GLY A 155 2.43 11.24 0.31
N PHE A 156 3.08 10.32 1.06
CA PHE A 156 4.26 10.63 1.86
C PHE A 156 5.41 11.20 1.04
N ALA A 157 5.86 10.46 0.02
CA ALA A 157 6.99 10.90 -0.81
C ALA A 157 6.68 12.22 -1.53
N LYS A 158 5.46 12.36 -2.05
CA LYS A 158 4.99 13.54 -2.77
C LYS A 158 4.92 14.79 -1.86
N LYS A 159 4.45 14.66 -0.63
CA LYS A 159 4.44 15.77 0.35
C LYS A 159 5.86 16.22 0.71
N CYS A 160 6.82 15.28 0.68
CA CYS A 160 8.20 15.55 1.07
C CYS A 160 9.10 16.07 -0.07
N GLU A 161 8.70 15.81 -1.31
CA GLU A 161 9.48 16.13 -2.51
C GLU A 161 9.94 17.59 -2.60
N PRO A 162 9.14 18.63 -2.27
CA PRO A 162 9.56 20.03 -2.41
C PRO A 162 10.80 20.42 -1.62
N TRP A 163 11.16 19.66 -0.59
CA TRP A 163 12.27 19.99 0.32
C TRP A 163 13.34 18.88 0.42
N CYS A 164 12.99 17.61 0.17
CA CYS A 164 13.95 16.50 0.18
C CYS A 164 14.14 15.77 -1.16
N GLY A 165 13.38 16.12 -2.18
CA GLY A 165 13.39 15.43 -3.47
C GLY A 165 12.68 14.07 -3.44
N LYS A 166 12.76 13.34 -4.56
CA LYS A 166 11.94 12.13 -4.81
C LYS A 166 12.35 10.88 -4.03
N ARG A 167 13.60 10.85 -3.55
CA ARG A 167 14.16 9.73 -2.77
C ARG A 167 14.51 10.26 -1.39
N LEU A 168 13.92 9.65 -0.38
CA LEU A 168 14.00 10.09 1.00
C LEU A 168 14.76 9.06 1.81
N LEU A 169 15.52 9.54 2.81
CA LEU A 169 15.96 8.72 3.92
C LEU A 169 15.16 9.15 5.15
N VAL A 170 14.62 8.20 5.92
CA VAL A 170 13.71 8.48 7.03
C VAL A 170 14.18 7.76 8.29
N ALA A 171 14.32 8.49 9.38
CA ALA A 171 14.54 7.92 10.71
C ALA A 171 13.27 8.06 11.56
N ILE A 172 12.97 7.02 12.33
CA ILE A 172 11.73 6.90 13.13
C ILE A 172 12.12 6.53 14.57
N PRO A 173 12.78 7.44 15.32
CA PRO A 173 13.30 7.11 16.64
C PRO A 173 12.20 6.71 17.63
N ASP A 174 11.05 7.38 17.58
CA ASP A 174 9.96 7.20 18.53
C ASP A 174 8.58 7.35 17.87
N ALA A 175 7.52 7.18 18.67
CA ALA A 175 6.13 7.23 18.23
C ALA A 175 5.64 8.61 17.76
N HIS A 176 6.41 9.68 17.94
CA HIS A 176 5.96 11.06 17.77
C HIS A 176 6.86 11.90 16.86
N THR A 177 8.03 11.39 16.47
CA THR A 177 9.04 12.13 15.71
C THR A 177 9.50 11.36 14.48
N LEU A 178 9.55 12.05 13.33
CA LEU A 178 10.17 11.57 12.11
C LEU A 178 11.24 12.54 11.63
N TYR A 179 12.42 12.03 11.29
CA TYR A 179 13.42 12.79 10.54
C TYR A 179 13.41 12.34 9.10
N ILE A 180 13.41 13.31 8.18
CA ILE A 180 13.36 13.04 6.74
C ILE A 180 14.49 13.80 6.08
N PHE A 181 15.36 13.09 5.40
CA PHE A 181 16.59 13.61 4.80
C PHE A 181 16.54 13.50 3.26
N PRO A 182 17.12 14.46 2.53
CA PRO A 182 17.31 14.31 1.10
C PRO A 182 18.32 13.21 0.83
N ALA A 183 17.98 12.18 0.04
CA ALA A 183 18.88 11.05 -0.15
C ALA A 183 20.15 11.35 -0.98
N LEU A 184 20.27 12.54 -1.56
CA LEU A 184 21.43 12.97 -2.36
C LEU A 184 22.30 14.03 -1.67
N ALA A 185 21.70 14.86 -0.80
CA ALA A 185 22.36 16.03 -0.22
C ALA A 185 22.27 16.09 1.31
N GLY A 186 21.39 15.27 1.91
CA GLY A 186 21.25 15.15 3.35
C GLY A 186 22.44 14.45 3.98
N ARG A 187 22.64 14.73 5.26
CA ARG A 187 23.68 14.12 6.10
C ARG A 187 23.07 13.50 7.35
N PRO A 188 22.35 12.36 7.23
CA PRO A 188 21.73 11.69 8.38
C PRO A 188 22.73 11.45 9.52
N GLU A 189 24.00 11.17 9.19
CA GLU A 189 25.08 10.95 10.15
C GLU A 189 25.32 12.14 11.09
N SER A 190 25.06 13.37 10.64
CA SER A 190 25.20 14.58 11.47
C SER A 190 24.13 14.67 12.57
N TYR A 191 23.06 13.86 12.48
CA TYR A 191 21.95 13.79 13.43
C TYR A 191 22.00 12.51 14.28
N GLY A 192 23.02 11.67 14.10
CA GLY A 192 23.07 10.35 14.73
C GLY A 192 22.99 10.39 16.26
N ILE A 193 23.71 11.31 16.91
CA ILE A 193 23.67 11.46 18.38
C ILE A 193 22.25 11.82 18.86
N GLU A 194 21.59 12.77 18.19
CA GLU A 194 20.25 13.22 18.54
C GLU A 194 19.20 12.11 18.34
N ILE A 195 19.25 11.43 17.19
CA ILE A 195 18.31 10.34 16.86
C ILE A 195 18.50 9.15 17.80
N ALA A 196 19.75 8.76 18.08
CA ALA A 196 20.05 7.69 19.01
C ALA A 196 19.59 8.03 20.43
N ALA A 197 19.75 9.28 20.87
CA ALA A 197 19.26 9.74 22.16
C ALA A 197 17.72 9.72 22.22
N LEU A 198 17.03 10.19 21.18
CA LEU A 198 15.56 10.12 21.11
C LEU A 198 15.06 8.68 21.19
N TYR A 199 15.65 7.76 20.41
CA TYR A 199 15.30 6.35 20.46
C TYR A 199 15.52 5.75 21.86
N ARG A 200 16.71 5.92 22.45
CA ARG A 200 17.07 5.29 23.74
C ARG A 200 16.26 5.84 24.92
N ASN A 201 15.94 7.13 24.91
CA ASN A 201 15.27 7.80 26.02
C ASN A 201 13.74 7.83 25.85
N SER A 202 13.22 7.40 24.70
CA SER A 202 11.79 7.39 24.47
C SER A 202 11.11 6.29 25.30
N PRO A 203 9.96 6.58 25.94
CA PRO A 203 9.12 5.54 26.52
C PRO A 203 8.47 4.64 25.45
N ARG A 204 8.52 5.05 24.17
CA ARG A 204 7.96 4.33 23.02
C ARG A 204 8.93 4.41 21.84
N PRO A 205 10.06 3.70 21.91
CA PRO A 205 10.99 3.61 20.79
C PRO A 205 10.32 2.89 19.61
N ILE A 206 10.63 3.31 18.38
CA ILE A 206 10.09 2.64 17.17
C ILE A 206 11.19 1.96 16.38
N SER A 207 12.22 2.71 15.97
CA SER A 207 13.34 2.13 15.24
C SER A 207 14.63 2.95 15.37
N PRO A 208 15.79 2.30 15.56
CA PRO A 208 17.09 2.95 15.40
C PRO A 208 17.58 2.91 13.94
N GLU A 209 16.81 2.34 13.01
CA GLU A 209 17.20 2.15 11.62
C GLU A 209 16.87 3.36 10.75
N LEU A 210 17.61 3.48 9.64
CA LEU A 210 17.38 4.45 8.58
C LEU A 210 16.69 3.75 7.41
N PHE A 211 15.58 4.31 6.95
CA PHE A 211 14.77 3.73 5.88
C PHE A 211 14.85 4.56 4.61
N GLU A 212 14.96 3.90 3.46
CA GLU A 212 14.77 4.51 2.15
C GLU A 212 13.29 4.43 1.77
N ILE A 213 12.72 5.57 1.39
CA ILE A 213 11.34 5.67 0.91
C ILE A 213 11.34 6.46 -0.40
N GLY A 214 10.63 5.95 -1.40
CA GLY A 214 10.46 6.58 -2.70
C GLY A 214 9.08 6.31 -3.26
N GLU A 215 8.66 7.13 -4.23
CA GLU A 215 7.35 7.01 -4.86
C GLU A 215 7.14 5.60 -5.46
N GLY A 216 6.04 4.96 -5.07
CA GLY A 216 5.65 3.63 -5.57
C GLY A 216 6.56 2.47 -5.15
N LYS A 217 7.51 2.67 -4.23
CA LYS A 217 8.43 1.63 -3.77
C LYS A 217 8.12 1.22 -2.33
N PRO A 218 8.23 -0.07 -1.99
CA PRO A 218 8.18 -0.52 -0.60
C PRO A 218 9.30 0.12 0.24
N ILE A 219 9.01 0.38 1.51
CA ILE A 219 10.00 0.80 2.50
C ILE A 219 11.11 -0.25 2.65
N ARG A 220 12.35 0.22 2.79
CA ARG A 220 13.53 -0.64 2.95
C ARG A 220 14.49 -0.01 3.96
N ALA A 221 15.02 -0.79 4.90
CA ALA A 221 16.10 -0.31 5.76
C ALA A 221 17.43 -0.30 5.00
N VAL A 222 18.22 0.76 5.20
CA VAL A 222 19.49 1.02 4.50
C VAL A 222 20.65 1.38 5.44
N GLY A 223 20.40 1.45 6.74
CA GLY A 223 21.41 1.71 7.77
C GLY A 223 20.80 1.79 9.17
N SER A 224 21.61 2.18 10.16
CA SER A 224 21.17 2.41 11.54
C SER A 224 21.98 3.51 12.22
N PHE A 225 21.43 4.08 13.30
CA PHE A 225 22.05 5.15 14.09
C PHE A 225 22.67 4.66 15.39
N GLU A 226 23.05 3.38 15.46
CA GLU A 226 23.72 2.88 16.64
C GLU A 226 25.11 3.49 16.76
N THR A 227 25.33 4.17 17.89
CA THR A 227 26.66 4.44 18.40
C THR A 227 27.00 3.30 19.35
N GLU A 228 28.09 2.58 19.07
CA GLU A 228 28.76 1.66 20.00
C GLU A 228 28.99 2.32 21.37
#